data_AF-A0A4Q5QJU1-F1
#
_entry.id   AF-A0A4Q5QJU1-F1
#
_cell.length_a   1.000
_cell.length_b   1.000
_cell.length_c   1.000
_cell.angle_alpha   90.00
_cell.angle_beta   90.00
_cell.angle_gamma   90.00
#
_symmetry.space_group_name_H-M   'P 1'
#
loop_
_entity.id
_entity.type
_entity.pdbx_description
1 polymer ?
#
loop_
_entity_poly.entity_id
_entity_poly.type
_entity_poly.pdbx_seq_one_letter_code
_entity_poly.pdbx_strand_id
1 'polypeptide(L)'
;MKAKTLFAILLTVLITIVMMQNSDEVKFKVLFWDLYLPKLVILTGAIFIGVILGLIMASRPTKTIYTNTNNENQNNNQRPFDTLSAEDRDYISE
;
A
#
# COMPACT_ATOMS: atom_id res chain seq x y z
N MET A 1 25.34 -25.59 -29.47
CA MET A 1 24.46 -24.62 -28.77
C MET A 1 25.34 -23.64 -28.01
N LYS A 2 24.99 -22.35 -27.98
CA LYS A 2 25.79 -21.36 -27.22
C LYS A 2 25.67 -21.66 -25.72
N ALA A 3 26.73 -21.39 -24.94
CA ALA A 3 26.73 -21.63 -23.49
C ALA A 3 25.52 -21.00 -22.78
N LYS A 4 25.07 -19.81 -23.24
CA LYS A 4 23.85 -19.15 -22.78
C LYS A 4 22.58 -19.98 -22.92
N THR A 5 22.46 -20.78 -23.98
CA THR A 5 21.29 -21.64 -24.22
C THR A 5 21.32 -22.84 -23.28
N LEU A 6 22.49 -23.45 -23.09
CA LEU A 6 22.66 -24.54 -22.12
C LEU A 6 22.36 -24.06 -20.70
N PHE A 7 22.87 -22.88 -20.33
CA PHE A 7 22.59 -22.25 -19.04
C PHE A 7 21.09 -21.98 -18.86
N ALA A 8 20.42 -21.41 -19.87
CA ALA A 8 18.98 -21.16 -19.81
C ALA A 8 18.18 -22.47 -19.63
N ILE A 9 18.54 -23.54 -20.36
CA ILE A 9 17.90 -24.86 -20.20
C ILE A 9 18.12 -25.40 -18.79
N LEU A 10 19.36 -25.35 -18.29
CA LEU A 10 19.70 -25.84 -16.95
C LEU A 10 18.93 -25.06 -15.87
N LEU A 11 18.83 -23.74 -16.02
CA LEU A 11 18.05 -22.88 -15.15
C LEU A 11 16.55 -23.23 -15.18
N THR A 12 15.97 -23.44 -16.37
CA THR A 12 14.55 -23.82 -16.48
C THR A 12 14.25 -25.19 -15.87
N VAL A 13 15.15 -26.17 -16.03
CA VAL A 13 15.00 -27.49 -15.41
C VAL A 13 15.06 -27.37 -13.89
N LEU A 14 16.01 -26.58 -13.37
CA LEU A 14 16.13 -26.35 -11.92
C LEU A 14 14.87 -25.69 -11.34
N ILE A 15 14.36 -24.65 -11.99
CA ILE A 15 13.10 -23.98 -11.58
C ILE A 15 11.94 -24.97 -11.58
N THR A 16 11.84 -25.80 -12.62
CA THR A 16 10.78 -26.83 -12.73
C THR A 16 10.85 -27.83 -11.58
N ILE A 17 12.05 -28.29 -11.22
CA ILE A 17 12.24 -29.21 -10.09
C ILE A 17 11.81 -28.56 -8.77
N VAL A 18 12.23 -27.31 -8.53
CA VAL A 18 11.83 -26.57 -7.31
C VAL A 18 10.31 -26.41 -7.24
N MET A 19 9.67 -26.07 -8.36
CA MET A 19 8.20 -26.02 -8.48
C MET A 19 7.56 -27.36 -8.13
N MET A 20 8.06 -28.45 -8.71
CA MET A 20 7.52 -29.80 -8.49
C MET A 20 7.68 -30.25 -7.03
N GLN A 21 8.82 -29.95 -6.40
CA GLN A 21 9.05 -30.21 -4.97
C GLN A 21 8.13 -29.41 -4.04
N ASN A 22 7.70 -28.22 -4.45
CA ASN A 22 6.79 -27.37 -3.68
C ASN A 22 5.33 -27.47 -4.14
N SER A 23 5.03 -28.43 -5.03
CA SER A 23 3.67 -28.70 -5.51
C SER A 23 2.86 -29.59 -4.56
N ASP A 24 3.44 -29.97 -3.41
CA ASP A 24 2.72 -30.69 -2.37
C ASP A 24 1.41 -29.99 -2.00
N GLU A 25 0.35 -30.78 -2.04
CA GLU A 25 -0.99 -30.34 -1.70
C GLU A 25 -1.14 -30.27 -0.17
N VAL A 26 -1.68 -29.15 0.31
CA VAL A 26 -2.07 -29.00 1.72
C VAL A 26 -3.57 -28.91 1.77
N LYS A 27 -4.15 -29.63 2.74
CA LYS A 27 -5.58 -29.59 3.00
C LYS A 27 -5.94 -28.31 3.76
N PHE A 28 -6.81 -27.50 3.19
CA PHE A 28 -7.37 -26.31 3.80
C PHE A 28 -8.87 -26.49 4.02
N LYS A 29 -9.30 -26.31 5.27
CA LYS A 29 -10.72 -26.16 5.59
C LYS A 29 -11.09 -24.69 5.50
N VAL A 30 -11.92 -24.35 4.52
CA VAL A 30 -12.46 -23.01 4.36
C VAL A 30 -13.95 -23.06 4.64
N LEU A 31 -14.36 -22.57 5.81
CA LEU A 31 -15.74 -22.62 6.31
C LEU A 31 -16.28 -24.06 6.32
N PHE A 32 -16.98 -24.46 5.25
CA PHE A 32 -17.62 -25.77 5.08
C PHE A 32 -17.01 -26.61 3.96
N TRP A 33 -15.94 -26.13 3.30
CA TRP A 33 -15.28 -26.82 2.20
C TRP A 33 -13.88 -27.31 2.55
N ASP A 34 -13.55 -28.50 2.04
CA ASP A 34 -12.21 -29.07 2.04
C ASP A 34 -11.57 -28.79 0.68
N LEU A 35 -10.60 -27.89 0.65
CA LEU A 35 -9.82 -27.55 -0.54
C LEU A 35 -8.42 -28.16 -0.43
N TYR A 36 -7.96 -28.77 -1.52
CA TYR A 36 -6.60 -29.28 -1.65
C TYR A 36 -5.89 -28.36 -2.65
N LEU A 37 -4.93 -27.60 -2.15
CA LEU A 37 -4.19 -26.64 -2.95
C LEU A 37 -2.69 -26.83 -2.73
N PRO A 38 -1.87 -26.72 -3.79
CA PRO A 38 -0.42 -26.72 -3.64
C PRO A 38 0.03 -25.58 -2.74
N LYS A 39 1.02 -25.82 -1.87
CA LYS A 39 1.63 -24.78 -1.00
C LYS A 39 2.00 -23.52 -1.78
N LEU A 40 2.49 -23.69 -3.00
CA LEU A 40 2.91 -22.62 -3.89
C LEU A 40 1.75 -21.65 -4.24
N VAL A 41 0.57 -22.19 -4.59
CA VAL A 41 -0.61 -21.39 -4.94
C VAL A 41 -1.05 -20.52 -3.77
N ILE A 42 -0.97 -21.08 -2.56
CA ILE A 42 -1.37 -20.40 -1.34
C ILE A 42 -0.40 -19.27 -1.00
N LEU A 43 0.90 -19.52 -1.12
CA LEU A 43 1.93 -18.50 -0.91
C LEU A 43 1.74 -17.33 -1.88
N THR A 44 1.55 -17.61 -3.17
CA THR A 44 1.30 -16.58 -4.18
C THR A 44 0.00 -15.84 -3.92
N GLY A 45 -1.08 -16.55 -3.57
CA GLY A 45 -2.37 -15.96 -3.24
C GLY A 45 -2.31 -15.03 -2.03
N ALA A 46 -1.61 -15.43 -0.96
CA ALA A 46 -1.42 -14.61 0.24
C ALA A 46 -0.65 -13.32 -0.06
N ILE A 47 0.41 -13.40 -0.87
CA ILE A 47 1.16 -12.21 -1.32
C ILE A 47 0.24 -11.28 -2.11
N PHE A 48 -0.53 -11.81 -3.07
CA PHE A 48 -1.44 -11.01 -3.87
C PHE A 48 -2.51 -10.31 -3.02
N ILE A 49 -3.14 -11.05 -2.09
CA ILE A 49 -4.14 -10.48 -1.17
C ILE A 49 -3.50 -9.39 -0.31
N GLY A 50 -2.30 -9.63 0.23
CA GLY A 50 -1.57 -8.64 1.02
C GLY A 50 -1.26 -7.36 0.23
N VAL A 51 -0.82 -7.49 -1.03
CA VAL A 51 -0.57 -6.35 -1.92
C VAL A 51 -1.86 -5.58 -2.21
N ILE A 52 -2.95 -6.27 -2.55
CA ILE A 52 -4.24 -5.63 -2.85
C ILE A 52 -4.75 -4.87 -1.62
N LEU A 53 -4.74 -5.50 -0.44
CA LEU A 53 -5.13 -4.85 0.82
C LEU A 53 -4.23 -3.66 1.15
N GLY A 54 -2.92 -3.80 0.92
CA GLY A 54 -1.95 -2.73 1.07
C GLY A 54 -2.25 -1.54 0.16
N LEU A 55 -2.56 -1.79 -1.11
CA LEU A 55 -2.93 -0.73 -2.07
C LEU A 55 -4.24 -0.04 -1.68
N ILE A 56 -5.25 -0.81 -1.27
CA ILE A 56 -6.54 -0.24 -0.80
C ILE A 56 -6.30 0.65 0.43
N MET A 57 -5.49 0.20 1.38
CA MET A 57 -5.20 0.97 2.59
C MET A 57 -4.31 2.19 2.33
N ALA A 58 -3.31 2.06 1.46
CA ALA A 58 -2.41 3.14 1.06
C ALA A 58 -3.14 4.23 0.25
N SER A 59 -4.25 3.89 -0.41
CA SER A 59 -5.10 4.84 -1.13
C SER A 59 -5.93 5.73 -0.19
N ARG A 60 -5.93 5.46 1.12
CA ARG A 60 -6.61 6.31 2.08
C ARG A 60 -5.84 7.63 2.20
N PRO A 61 -6.41 8.79 1.83
CA PRO A 61 -5.70 10.05 1.96
C PRO A 61 -5.41 10.28 3.43
N THR A 62 -4.13 10.18 3.81
CA THR A 62 -3.66 10.77 5.05
C THR A 62 -4.03 12.23 4.93
N LYS A 63 -4.88 12.72 5.84
CA LYS A 63 -5.12 14.16 5.94
C LYS A 63 -3.77 14.77 6.26
N THR A 64 -3.06 15.25 5.23
CA THR A 64 -1.95 16.15 5.40
C THR A 64 -2.56 17.35 6.10
N ILE A 65 -2.36 17.44 7.41
CA ILE A 65 -2.56 18.67 8.15
C ILE A 65 -1.64 19.65 7.43
N TYR A 66 -2.22 20.51 6.60
CA TYR A 66 -1.51 21.62 6.00
C TYR A 66 -1.10 22.53 7.15
N THR A 67 0.06 22.27 7.74
CA THR A 67 0.79 23.31 8.46
C THR A 67 1.11 24.34 7.40
N ASN A 68 0.35 25.42 7.42
CA ASN A 68 0.49 26.54 6.51
C ASN A 68 1.87 27.15 6.75
N THR A 69 2.88 26.71 5.99
CA THR A 69 4.16 27.41 5.89
C THR A 69 3.86 28.65 5.06
N ASN A 70 3.38 29.68 5.77
CA ASN A 70 3.26 31.02 5.23
C ASN A 70 4.65 31.43 4.77
N ASN A 71 4.81 31.52 3.45
CA ASN A 71 5.87 32.29 2.84
C ASN A 71 5.64 33.74 3.28
N GLU A 72 6.45 34.21 4.23
CA GLU A 72 6.50 35.60 4.65
C GLU A 72 7.09 36.44 3.52
N ASN A 73 6.23 36.79 2.58
CA ASN A 73 6.42 37.92 1.67
C ASN A 73 5.12 38.74 1.70
N GLN A 74 4.85 39.37 2.83
CA GLN A 74 3.90 40.48 2.90
C GLN A 74 4.49 41.60 3.75
N ASN A 75 5.20 42.51 3.07
CA ASN A 75 5.00 43.93 3.34
C ASN A 75 3.50 44.17 3.34
N ASN A 76 2.89 44.48 4.48
CA ASN A 76 1.77 45.42 4.62
C ASN A 76 1.40 45.59 6.10
N ASN A 77 1.36 46.85 6.52
CA ASN A 77 0.97 47.35 7.84
C ASN A 77 -0.45 46.88 8.24
N GLN A 78 -0.60 45.72 8.86
CA GLN A 78 -1.86 45.30 9.47
C GLN A 78 -1.62 44.86 10.92
N ARG A 79 -2.42 45.48 11.80
CA ARG A 79 -2.28 45.45 13.26
C ARG A 79 -2.33 44.02 13.78
N PRO A 80 -1.54 43.69 14.81
CA PRO A 80 -1.47 42.33 15.32
C PRO A 80 -2.76 42.04 16.09
N PHE A 81 -3.31 40.85 15.88
CA PHE A 81 -4.47 40.29 16.58
C PHE A 81 -5.82 40.81 16.11
N ASP A 82 -6.25 40.25 14.99
CA ASP A 82 -7.66 40.20 14.67
C ASP A 82 -8.07 38.75 14.41
N THR A 83 -8.17 38.02 15.52
CA THR A 83 -8.51 36.59 15.57
C THR A 83 -10.00 36.36 15.84
N LEU A 84 -10.82 37.40 15.77
CA LEU A 84 -12.26 37.31 16.05
C LEU A 84 -13.04 37.05 14.76
N SER A 85 -14.02 36.15 14.84
CA SER A 85 -14.96 35.92 13.73
C SER A 85 -15.81 37.16 13.47
N ALA A 86 -16.49 37.21 12.32
CA ALA A 86 -17.33 38.34 11.98
C ALA A 86 -18.46 38.54 13.01
N GLU A 87 -18.98 37.45 13.57
CA GLU A 87 -20.05 37.49 14.57
C GLU A 87 -19.60 38.05 15.92
N ASP A 88 -18.36 37.78 16.35
CA ASP A 88 -17.84 38.24 17.66
C ASP A 88 -17.56 39.75 17.70
N ARG A 89 -17.47 40.41 16.54
CA ARG A 89 -17.15 41.84 16.43
C ARG A 89 -18.34 42.74 16.76
N ASP A 90 -19.54 42.31 16.39
CA ASP A 90 -20.76 43.10 16.64
C ASP A 90 -21.07 43.19 18.15
N TYR A 91 -20.60 42.23 18.95
CA TYR A 91 -20.80 42.21 20.40
C TYR A 91 -19.96 43.23 21.19
N ILE A 92 -18.85 43.70 20.63
CA ILE A 92 -17.92 44.63 21.30
C ILE A 92 -18.05 46.07 20.79
N SER A 93 -18.94 46.31 19.82
CA SER A 93 -19.16 47.62 19.19
C SER A 93 -20.32 48.43 19.78
N GLU A 94 -20.92 47.99 20.89
CA GLU A 94 -21.95 48.73 21.65
C GLU A 94 -21.39 49.38 22.92
#